data_AF-A0A9W4TKC7-F1
#
_entry.id   AF-A0A9W4TKC7-F1
#
_cell.length_a   1.000
_cell.length_b   1.000
_cell.length_c   1.000
_cell.angle_alpha   90.00
_cell.angle_beta   90.00
_cell.angle_gamma   90.00
#
_symmetry.space_group_name_H-M   'P 1'
#
loop_
_entity.id
_entity.type
_entity.pdbx_description
1 polymer ?
#
loop_
_entity_poly.entity_id
_entity_poly.type
_entity_poly.pdbx_seq_one_letter_code
_entity_poly.pdbx_strand_id
1 'polypeptide(L)'
;MKASENFKTAIENYLNQTALADAVFAQDFAKESKNFESCCNYIFGEVKKTGLCAFDNQEIFDMAVKYYTDDSIGQPQPVNCKVVVKEPAVADLFTAVPEVPQNTVVTKTAVTAPKPESKTLTLFDL
;
A
#
# COMPACT_ATOMS: atom_id res chain seq x y z
N MET A 1 11.51 -18.63 5.24
CA MET A 1 12.03 -17.74 4.19
C MET A 1 12.28 -16.38 4.82
N LYS A 2 13.30 -15.62 4.38
CA LYS A 2 13.63 -14.30 4.93
C LYS A 2 13.09 -13.20 4.00
N ALA A 3 12.73 -12.05 4.58
CA ALA A 3 12.37 -10.86 3.80
C ALA A 3 13.50 -10.49 2.81
N SER A 4 13.14 -9.98 1.62
CA SER A 4 14.13 -9.47 0.68
C SER A 4 14.87 -8.26 1.27
N GLU A 5 16.12 -8.06 0.87
CA GLU A 5 16.93 -6.93 1.37
C GLU A 5 16.29 -5.59 1.05
N ASN A 6 15.78 -5.41 -0.18
CA ASN A 6 15.07 -4.19 -0.57
C ASN A 6 13.85 -3.89 0.32
N PHE A 7 13.08 -4.91 0.69
CA PHE A 7 11.96 -4.75 1.61
C PHE A 7 12.45 -4.28 2.97
N LYS A 8 13.47 -4.94 3.53
CA LYS A 8 14.03 -4.57 4.84
C LYS A 8 14.53 -3.13 4.85
N THR A 9 15.34 -2.75 3.88
CA THR A 9 15.88 -1.40 3.75
C THR A 9 14.78 -0.35 3.65
N ALA A 10 13.70 -0.63 2.90
CA ALA A 10 12.57 0.29 2.78
C ALA A 10 11.85 0.51 4.13
N ILE A 11 11.58 -0.57 4.87
CA ILE A 11 10.93 -0.47 6.20
C ILE A 11 11.87 0.22 7.20
N GLU A 12 13.15 -0.16 7.25
CA GLU A 12 14.13 0.45 8.17
C GLU A 12 14.26 1.95 7.91
N ASN A 13 14.41 2.37 6.65
CA ASN A 13 14.51 3.78 6.31
C ASN A 13 13.25 4.55 6.71
N TYR A 14 12.07 4.00 6.46
CA TYR A 14 10.82 4.62 6.87
C TYR A 14 10.73 4.77 8.39
N LEU A 15 10.97 3.71 9.16
CA LEU A 15 10.90 3.75 10.63
C LEU A 15 11.92 4.72 11.22
N ASN A 16 13.14 4.77 10.66
CA ASN A 16 14.16 5.73 11.08
C ASN A 16 13.73 7.17 10.82
N GLN A 17 13.17 7.48 9.64
CA GLN A 17 12.65 8.82 9.35
C GLN A 17 11.50 9.20 10.28
N THR A 18 10.59 8.26 10.56
CA THR A 18 9.49 8.46 11.50
C THR A 18 10.01 8.73 12.92
N ALA A 19 11.02 7.98 13.39
CA ALA A 19 11.65 8.22 14.70
C ALA A 19 12.40 9.56 14.77
N LEU A 20 12.95 10.05 13.66
CA LEU A 20 13.55 11.39 13.62
C LEU A 20 12.49 12.50 13.69
N ALA A 21 11.29 12.27 13.13
CA ALA A 21 10.21 13.24 13.10
C ALA A 21 9.33 13.22 14.36
N ASP A 22 9.15 12.05 14.98
CA ASP A 22 8.26 11.84 16.13
C ASP A 22 9.04 11.26 17.32
N ALA A 23 9.21 12.08 18.35
CA ALA A 23 9.92 11.71 19.57
C ALA A 23 9.19 10.65 20.41
N VAL A 24 7.85 10.58 20.34
CA VAL A 24 7.08 9.54 21.04
C VAL A 24 7.34 8.21 20.36
N PHE A 25 7.26 8.18 19.04
CA PHE A 25 7.60 6.99 18.26
C PHE A 25 9.06 6.58 18.45
N ALA A 26 10.00 7.52 18.53
CA ALA A 26 11.41 7.23 18.80
C ALA A 26 11.62 6.45 20.10
N GLN A 27 10.86 6.80 21.15
CA GLN A 27 10.89 6.07 22.41
C GLN A 27 10.38 4.64 22.26
N ASP A 28 9.28 4.45 21.51
CA ASP A 28 8.73 3.12 21.22
C ASP A 28 9.67 2.28 20.34
N PHE A 29 10.32 2.90 19.37
CA PHE A 29 11.26 2.25 18.46
C PHE A 29 12.54 1.77 19.18
N ALA A 30 12.94 2.47 20.25
CA ALA A 30 14.11 2.12 21.06
C ALA A 30 13.84 1.02 22.10
N LYS A 31 12.60 0.50 22.22
CA LYS A 31 12.26 -0.57 23.17
C LYS A 31 13.00 -1.88 22.83
N GLU A 32 13.78 -2.41 23.76
CA GLU A 32 14.50 -3.69 23.59
C GLU A 32 13.57 -4.90 23.37
N SER A 33 12.30 -4.81 23.80
CA SER A 33 11.30 -5.85 23.60
C SER A 33 10.82 -5.95 22.14
N LYS A 34 11.05 -4.92 21.32
CA LYS A 34 10.66 -4.87 19.92
C LYS A 34 11.91 -4.96 19.05
N ASN A 35 11.85 -5.80 18.03
CA ASN A 35 12.99 -6.01 17.13
C ASN A 35 12.53 -6.00 15.68
N PHE A 36 13.44 -5.59 14.79
CA PHE A 36 13.12 -5.41 13.39
C PHE A 36 12.74 -6.71 12.67
N GLU A 37 13.36 -7.85 13.03
CA GLU A 37 13.03 -9.14 12.44
C GLU A 37 11.60 -9.58 12.80
N SER A 38 11.18 -9.34 14.05
CA SER A 38 9.82 -9.57 14.52
C SER A 38 8.85 -8.60 13.86
N CYS A 39 9.21 -7.33 13.64
CA CYS A 39 8.40 -6.40 12.85
C CYS A 39 8.10 -6.98 11.45
N CYS A 40 9.12 -7.49 10.75
CA CYS A 40 8.92 -8.15 9.45
C CYS A 40 7.98 -9.37 9.54
N ASN A 41 8.17 -10.22 10.56
CA ASN A 41 7.30 -11.38 10.77
C ASN A 41 5.84 -10.98 11.10
N TYR A 42 5.64 -9.91 11.86
CA TYR A 42 4.32 -9.35 12.14
C TYR A 42 3.64 -8.91 10.85
N ILE A 43 4.32 -8.10 10.04
CA ILE A 43 3.81 -7.66 8.73
C ILE A 43 3.42 -8.88 7.88
N PHE A 44 4.28 -9.89 7.81
CA PHE A 44 3.99 -11.12 7.05
C PHE A 44 2.81 -11.92 7.60
N GLY A 45 2.60 -11.89 8.90
CA GLY A 45 1.42 -12.47 9.55
C GLY A 45 0.15 -11.73 9.16
N GLU A 46 0.16 -10.40 9.22
CA GLU A 46 -0.98 -9.56 8.88
C GLU A 46 -1.37 -9.71 7.41
N VAL A 47 -0.41 -9.56 6.48
CA VAL A 47 -0.69 -9.71 5.04
C VAL A 47 -1.18 -11.12 4.69
N LYS A 48 -0.69 -12.15 5.39
CA LYS A 48 -1.13 -13.54 5.17
C LYS A 48 -2.59 -13.74 5.60
N LYS A 49 -3.05 -13.05 6.65
CA LYS A 49 -4.44 -13.15 7.12
C LYS A 49 -5.44 -12.57 6.12
N THR A 50 -5.07 -11.53 5.38
CA THR A 50 -5.97 -10.91 4.40
C THR A 50 -6.15 -11.74 3.14
N GLY A 51 -5.18 -12.61 2.81
CA GLY A 51 -5.19 -13.42 1.58
C GLY A 51 -4.93 -12.62 0.30
N LEU A 52 -4.52 -11.36 0.42
CA LEU A 52 -4.19 -10.49 -0.71
C LEU A 52 -2.72 -10.65 -1.14
N CYS A 53 -2.46 -10.45 -2.44
CA CYS A 53 -1.13 -10.60 -3.02
C CYS A 53 -0.38 -9.27 -3.22
N ALA A 54 -1.05 -8.13 -3.05
CA ALA A 54 -0.51 -6.81 -3.30
C ALA A 54 -1.01 -5.83 -2.24
N PHE A 55 -0.11 -4.97 -1.77
CA PHE A 55 -0.36 -3.94 -0.78
C PHE A 55 0.39 -2.69 -1.19
N ASP A 56 -0.15 -1.54 -0.80
CA ASP A 56 0.53 -0.27 -0.96
C ASP A 56 1.64 -0.13 0.08
N ASN A 57 2.69 0.62 -0.27
CA ASN A 57 3.82 0.84 0.63
C ASN A 57 3.36 1.46 1.97
N GLN A 58 2.42 2.41 1.93
CA GLN A 58 1.91 3.07 3.13
C GLN A 58 1.23 2.09 4.08
N GLU A 59 0.43 1.16 3.55
CA GLU A 59 -0.27 0.18 4.38
C GLU A 59 0.73 -0.73 5.12
N ILE A 60 1.80 -1.14 4.43
CA ILE A 60 2.90 -1.91 5.03
C ILE A 60 3.65 -1.09 6.09
N PHE A 61 3.89 0.20 5.82
CA PHE A 61 4.53 1.11 6.76
C PHE A 61 3.68 1.34 8.02
N ASP A 62 2.37 1.48 7.87
CA ASP A 62 1.44 1.63 9.00
C ASP A 62 1.43 0.37 9.88
N MET A 63 1.49 -0.82 9.26
CA MET A 63 1.68 -2.08 10.02
C MET A 63 3.01 -2.08 10.79
N ALA A 64 4.09 -1.56 10.19
CA ALA A 64 5.38 -1.47 10.85
C ALA A 64 5.36 -0.52 12.04
N VAL A 65 4.75 0.66 11.91
CA VAL A 65 4.59 1.62 13.01
C VAL A 65 3.75 1.01 14.13
N LYS A 66 2.62 0.39 13.78
CA LYS A 66 1.74 -0.28 14.75
C LYS A 66 2.47 -1.34 15.56
N TYR A 67 3.39 -2.09 14.97
CA TYR A 67 4.17 -3.10 15.69
C TYR A 67 4.96 -2.50 16.87
N TYR A 68 5.49 -1.29 16.73
CA TYR A 68 6.26 -0.62 17.77
C TYR A 68 5.39 0.14 18.78
N THR A 69 4.27 0.72 18.34
CA THR A 69 3.39 1.52 19.21
C THR A 69 2.35 0.70 19.98
N ASP A 70 1.99 -0.50 19.51
CA ASP A 70 1.05 -1.39 20.19
C ASP A 70 1.79 -2.46 21.01
N ASP A 71 1.80 -2.26 22.33
CA ASP A 71 2.41 -3.18 23.29
C ASP A 71 1.61 -4.48 23.48
N SER A 72 0.36 -4.55 23.00
CA SER A 72 -0.45 -5.79 23.02
C SER A 72 0.03 -6.80 21.98
N ILE A 73 0.80 -6.35 20.99
CA ILE A 73 1.41 -7.21 19.97
C ILE A 73 2.60 -7.94 20.60
N GLY A 74 2.36 -9.20 20.94
CA GLY A 74 3.39 -10.13 21.41
C GLY A 74 4.40 -10.52 20.32
N GLN A 75 5.22 -11.53 20.59
CA GLN A 75 6.21 -12.00 19.61
C GLN A 75 5.52 -12.70 18.43
N PRO A 76 5.61 -12.16 17.20
CA PRO A 76 5.01 -12.76 16.02
C PRO A 76 5.76 -14.04 15.63
N GLN A 77 5.00 -15.09 15.30
CA GLN A 77 5.60 -16.33 14.84
C GLN A 77 6.25 -16.15 13.46
N PRO A 78 7.36 -16.85 13.16
CA PRO A 78 7.99 -16.82 11.85
C PRO A 78 7.01 -17.28 10.76
N VAL A 79 6.78 -16.44 9.75
CA VAL A 79 5.89 -16.76 8.63
C VAL A 79 6.71 -17.05 7.39
N ASN A 80 6.40 -18.17 6.73
CA ASN A 80 7.05 -18.53 5.48
C ASN A 80 6.37 -17.82 4.29
N CYS A 81 6.89 -16.65 3.91
CA CYS A 81 6.38 -15.83 2.81
C CYS A 81 7.50 -15.43 1.83
N LYS A 82 7.17 -15.25 0.55
CA LYS A 82 8.06 -14.67 -0.47
C LYS A 82 7.59 -13.25 -0.79
N VAL A 83 8.45 -12.27 -0.54
CA VAL A 83 8.17 -10.86 -0.85
C VAL A 83 8.99 -10.43 -2.05
N VAL A 84 8.33 -9.80 -3.01
CA VAL A 84 8.96 -9.18 -4.18
C VAL A 84 8.54 -7.73 -4.21
N VAL A 85 9.50 -6.82 -4.09
CA VAL A 85 9.26 -5.38 -4.24
C VAL A 85 9.33 -5.09 -5.73
N LYS A 86 8.24 -4.55 -6.28
CA LYS A 86 8.22 -4.06 -7.66
C LYS A 86 8.65 -2.60 -7.64
N GLU A 87 9.74 -2.29 -8.34
CA GLU A 87 10.15 -0.89 -8.53
C GLU A 87 9.07 -0.16 -9.35
N PRO A 88 8.73 1.09 -9.00
CA PRO A 88 7.82 1.88 -9.81
C PRO A 88 8.43 2.06 -11.20
N ALA A 89 7.62 1.88 -12.25
CA ALA A 89 8.08 2.09 -13.62
C ALA A 89 8.60 3.52 -13.75
N VAL A 90 9.87 3.66 -14.15
CA VAL A 90 10.45 4.94 -14.54
C VAL A 90 9.59 5.49 -15.69
N ALA A 91 8.87 6.58 -15.42
CA ALA A 91 8.24 7.37 -16.45
C ALA A 91 9.36 8.04 -17.25
N ASP A 92 9.80 7.36 -18.29
CA ASP A 92 10.83 7.85 -19.20
C ASP A 92 10.24 9.02 -20.00
N LEU A 93 10.42 10.23 -19.48
CA LEU A 93 9.96 11.49 -20.07
C LEU A 93 10.72 11.88 -21.36
N PHE A 94 11.66 11.05 -21.84
CA PHE A 94 12.58 11.41 -22.92
C PHE A 94 12.84 10.34 -24.00
N THR A 95 11.98 9.34 -24.21
CA THR A 95 12.05 8.57 -25.45
C THR A 95 11.47 9.39 -26.60
N ALA A 96 12.37 10.00 -27.38
CA ALA A 96 12.08 10.84 -28.53
C ALA A 96 11.13 10.17 -29.54
N VAL A 97 10.13 10.92 -29.94
CA VAL A 97 9.15 10.62 -30.99
C VAL A 97 9.86 10.55 -32.35
N PRO A 98 9.71 9.49 -33.16
CA PRO A 98 9.86 9.59 -34.60
C PRO A 98 8.56 10.16 -35.18
N GLU A 99 8.57 11.43 -35.56
CA GLU A 99 7.56 12.07 -36.40
C GLU A 99 7.62 11.44 -37.82
N VAL A 100 6.52 11.02 -38.49
CA VAL A 100 5.64 11.72 -39.47
C VAL A 100 5.12 10.58 -40.44
N PRO A 101 3.97 10.61 -41.17
CA PRO A 101 2.97 11.66 -41.39
C PRO A 101 1.51 11.32 -41.07
N GLN A 102 0.79 12.40 -40.75
CA GLN A 102 -0.66 12.50 -40.68
C GLN A 102 -1.29 12.54 -42.08
N ASN A 103 -2.41 11.84 -42.27
CA ASN A 103 -3.56 12.36 -43.04
C ASN A 103 -4.85 11.54 -42.74
N THR A 104 -5.81 12.24 -42.10
CA THR A 104 -7.28 12.24 -42.27
C THR A 104 -8.02 10.88 -42.42
N VAL A 105 -9.04 10.54 -41.61
CA VAL A 105 -10.41 11.14 -41.59
C VAL A 105 -11.21 10.71 -40.33
N VAL A 106 -11.76 11.71 -39.62
CA VAL A 106 -13.02 11.85 -38.83
C VAL A 106 -13.99 10.63 -38.78
N THR A 107 -14.71 10.21 -37.72
CA THR A 107 -15.73 10.92 -36.91
C THR A 107 -16.48 9.96 -35.94
N LYS A 108 -17.04 10.53 -34.86
CA LYS A 108 -18.31 10.20 -34.12
C LYS A 108 -18.23 9.58 -32.71
N THR A 109 -18.16 10.50 -31.75
CA THR A 109 -19.04 10.70 -30.58
C THR A 109 -20.28 9.81 -30.42
N ALA A 110 -20.50 9.29 -29.21
CA ALA A 110 -21.83 9.15 -28.61
C ALA A 110 -21.75 9.21 -27.07
N VAL A 111 -22.07 10.39 -26.52
CA VAL A 111 -22.56 10.60 -25.16
C VAL A 111 -24.04 10.23 -25.16
N THR A 112 -24.54 9.58 -24.12
CA THR A 112 -25.99 9.53 -23.87
C THR A 112 -26.25 9.60 -22.36
N ALA A 113 -26.69 10.78 -21.91
CA ALA A 113 -27.64 10.91 -20.81
C ALA A 113 -28.98 11.31 -21.45
N PRO A 114 -30.13 10.92 -20.88
CA PRO A 114 -30.82 11.90 -20.05
C PRO A 114 -31.56 11.31 -18.82
N LYS A 115 -31.62 12.14 -17.76
CA LYS A 115 -32.57 12.05 -16.65
C LYS A 115 -33.98 12.40 -17.15
N PRO A 116 -35.04 11.75 -16.63
CA PRO A 116 -36.10 12.54 -16.00
C PRO A 116 -36.61 11.94 -14.68
N GLU A 117 -36.92 12.82 -13.73
CA GLU A 117 -37.71 12.56 -12.51
C GLU A 117 -39.17 12.21 -12.85
N SER A 118 -39.80 11.30 -12.10
CA SER A 118 -41.23 11.38 -11.72
C SER A 118 -41.57 10.44 -10.55
N LYS A 119 -42.31 10.99 -9.57
CA LYS A 119 -42.98 10.38 -8.41
C LYS A 119 -43.72 9.07 -8.71
N THR A 120 -43.83 8.19 -7.71
CA THR A 120 -45.13 7.70 -7.16
C THR A 120 -44.89 7.08 -5.77
N LEU A 121 -45.56 7.63 -4.75
CA LEU A 121 -45.78 7.02 -3.43
C LEU A 121 -46.84 5.92 -3.59
N THR A 122 -46.57 4.70 -3.13
CA THR A 122 -47.62 3.70 -2.87
C THR A 122 -47.70 3.46 -1.37
N LEU A 123 -48.74 4.06 -0.80
CA LEU A 123 -49.32 3.73 0.50
C LEU A 123 -50.06 2.37 0.34
N PHE A 124 -50.07 1.54 1.39
CA PHE A 124 -50.74 0.23 1.54
C PHE A 124 -49.94 -1.02 1.14
N ASP A 125 -49.25 -1.58 2.14
CA ASP A 125 -49.12 -3.05 2.30
C ASP A 125 -49.30 -3.37 3.80
N LEU A 126 -50.56 -3.42 4.21
CA LEU A 126 -51.07 -4.03 5.44
C LEU A 126 -52.47 -4.59 5.16
#